data_AF-A0A2H3D6F0-F1
#
_entry.id   AF-A0A2H3D6F0-F1
#
_cell.length_a   1.000
_cell.length_b   1.000
_cell.length_c   1.000
_cell.angle_alpha   90.00
_cell.angle_beta   90.00
_cell.angle_gamma   90.00
#
_symmetry.space_group_name_H-M   'P 1'
#
loop_
_entity.id
_entity.type
_entity.pdbx_description
1 polymer ?
#
loop_
_entity_poly.entity_id
_entity_poly.type
_entity_poly.pdbx_seq_one_letter_code
_entity_poly.pdbx_strand_id
1 'polypeptide(L)'
;MEPDIKLYLKPRPANPKFGDRPWMLVRPDFYYGPFFPAWQPVPPSATEAHTVHSPALATALTKLYVELLPRIRKCESDIPRIRTVMSENPLSTLMWEGFDIMMQCEDLLTHCWYEPVKLVFGDKAPPLPPRRHRGVKRAPKYWKLVDEAAFPLGRYVELVDDIDLHRMVWATIYMVIMENIGSIIKLRAQISNCLENTALGYITKPLGKYVIPFIDRWMDGGENDSDSSSGVISASTSNGSTSSGGTEPSKSDNPLAVPKPSFPSRIGRPIKPSLGNKKIKID
;
A
#
# COMPACT_ATOMS: atom_id res chain seq x y z
N MET A 1 25.61 -6.59 18.14
CA MET A 1 25.15 -5.23 18.48
C MET A 1 23.74 -5.11 17.93
N GLU A 2 22.74 -5.04 18.79
CA GLU A 2 21.38 -4.71 18.36
C GLU A 2 21.39 -3.27 17.81
N PRO A 3 20.84 -3.02 16.62
CA PRO A 3 21.05 -1.74 15.96
C PRO A 3 20.08 -0.70 16.52
N ASP A 4 20.56 0.04 17.53
CA ASP A 4 19.97 1.31 17.91
C ASP A 4 20.01 2.27 16.72
N ILE A 5 18.84 2.79 16.36
CA ILE A 5 18.67 3.70 15.22
C ILE A 5 18.74 5.12 15.75
N LYS A 6 19.83 5.81 15.45
CA LYS A 6 19.88 7.26 15.64
C LYS A 6 19.07 7.93 14.55
N LEU A 7 18.18 8.82 14.93
CA LEU A 7 17.44 9.68 14.00
C LEU A 7 17.56 11.13 14.44
N TYR A 8 17.63 12.02 13.46
CA TYR A 8 17.78 13.45 13.66
C TYR A 8 16.60 14.17 13.02
N LEU A 9 15.99 15.08 13.76
CA LEU A 9 14.90 15.94 13.31
C LEU A 9 15.39 17.38 13.27
N LYS A 10 14.85 18.19 12.36
CA LYS A 10 15.03 19.64 12.42
C LYS A 10 14.21 20.21 13.58
N PRO A 11 14.70 21.24 14.29
CA PRO A 11 13.89 22.03 15.20
C PRO A 11 12.62 22.48 14.51
N ARG A 12 11.51 22.36 15.23
CA ARG A 12 10.18 22.70 14.72
C ARG A 12 9.69 23.97 15.39
N PRO A 13 9.06 24.89 14.64
CA PRO A 13 8.41 26.04 15.25
C PRO A 13 7.21 25.59 16.11
N ALA A 14 6.74 26.47 16.99
CA ALA A 14 5.48 26.24 17.69
C ALA A 14 4.34 26.01 16.68
N ASN A 15 3.54 24.97 16.89
CA ASN A 15 2.40 24.67 16.03
C ASN A 15 1.13 25.32 16.60
N PRO A 16 0.28 25.97 15.79
CA PRO A 16 -0.97 26.57 16.28
C PRO A 16 -1.88 25.59 17.05
N LYS A 17 -1.84 24.30 16.71
CA LYS A 17 -2.65 23.24 17.35
C LYS A 17 -1.98 22.64 18.58
N PHE A 18 -0.66 22.53 18.58
CA PHE A 18 0.08 21.77 19.61
C PHE A 18 0.89 22.67 20.55
N GLY A 19 1.05 23.95 20.24
CA GLY A 19 1.94 24.87 20.94
C GLY A 19 3.38 24.40 20.79
N ASP A 20 4.08 24.30 21.92
CA ASP A 20 5.47 23.86 22.01
C ASP A 20 5.64 22.34 22.11
N ARG A 21 4.53 21.57 22.09
CA ARG A 21 4.57 20.11 22.19
C ARG A 21 5.23 19.51 20.94
N PRO A 22 5.97 18.39 21.06
CA PRO A 22 6.57 17.74 19.90
C PRO A 22 5.53 17.38 18.85
N TRP A 23 5.77 17.74 17.59
CA TRP A 23 4.85 17.47 16.49
C TRP A 23 5.62 17.12 15.22
N MET A 24 4.95 16.57 14.22
CA MET A 24 5.52 16.43 12.88
C MET A 24 4.46 16.63 11.79
N LEU A 25 4.89 17.17 10.66
CA LEU A 25 4.15 17.11 9.40
C LEU A 25 4.75 16.00 8.55
N VAL A 26 4.03 14.89 8.38
CA VAL A 26 4.50 13.76 7.56
C VAL A 26 4.07 14.00 6.12
N ARG A 27 5.00 14.53 5.31
CA ARG A 27 4.79 14.86 3.89
C ARG A 27 5.97 14.34 3.05
N PRO A 28 5.75 14.12 1.74
CA PRO A 28 6.79 13.58 0.86
C PRO A 28 8.05 14.45 0.80
N ASP A 29 7.93 15.76 1.00
CA ASP A 29 9.07 16.68 0.98
C ASP A 29 9.96 16.58 2.23
N PHE A 30 9.54 15.83 3.25
CA PHE A 30 10.26 15.61 4.50
C PHE A 30 10.90 16.87 5.07
N TYR A 31 10.21 18.01 5.00
CA TYR A 31 10.81 19.31 5.34
C TYR A 31 11.41 19.30 6.76
N TYR A 32 10.73 18.63 7.69
CA TYR A 32 11.16 18.33 9.07
C TYR A 32 11.35 16.82 9.32
N GLY A 33 11.47 16.02 8.27
CA GLY A 33 11.44 14.56 8.34
C GLY A 33 12.65 13.94 9.06
N PRO A 34 12.60 12.64 9.36
CA PRO A 34 13.68 11.95 10.03
C PRO A 34 14.89 11.73 9.12
N PHE A 35 16.04 12.20 9.59
CA PHE A 35 17.34 11.96 8.98
C PHE A 35 18.05 10.82 9.72
N PHE A 36 18.60 9.87 8.96
CA PHE A 36 19.21 8.67 9.51
C PHE A 36 20.70 8.64 9.15
N PRO A 37 21.62 9.04 10.04
CA PRO A 37 23.05 9.21 9.72
C PRO A 37 23.73 7.95 9.19
N ALA A 38 23.23 6.76 9.56
CA ALA A 38 23.80 5.51 9.07
C ALA A 38 23.47 5.22 7.58
N TRP A 39 22.48 5.88 7.01
CA TRP A 39 22.02 5.65 5.62
C TRP A 39 21.98 6.90 4.74
N GLN A 40 21.95 8.09 5.33
CA GLN A 40 21.85 9.35 4.60
C GLN A 40 22.61 10.48 5.30
N PRO A 41 23.10 11.49 4.56
CA PRO A 41 23.64 12.70 5.14
C PRO A 41 22.61 13.42 6.02
N VAL A 42 23.03 13.86 7.19
CA VAL A 42 22.19 14.65 8.10
C VAL A 42 22.47 16.13 7.85
N PRO A 43 21.45 16.96 7.54
CA PRO A 43 21.67 18.38 7.35
C PRO A 43 22.07 19.03 8.69
N PRO A 44 22.93 20.07 8.69
CA PRO A 44 23.36 20.74 9.93
C PRO A 44 22.21 21.32 10.76
N SER A 45 21.10 21.64 10.11
CA SER A 45 19.87 22.10 10.78
C SER A 45 19.14 21.02 11.56
N ALA A 46 19.45 19.73 11.39
CA ALA A 46 18.80 18.64 12.11
C ALA A 46 19.52 18.35 13.42
N THR A 47 19.15 19.10 14.46
CA THR A 47 19.83 19.08 15.76
C THR A 47 19.13 18.24 16.81
N GLU A 48 17.86 17.88 16.60
CA GLU A 48 17.08 17.12 17.57
C GLU A 48 17.32 15.62 17.38
N ALA A 49 18.14 15.03 18.25
CA ALA A 49 18.53 13.63 18.15
C ALA A 49 17.64 12.73 19.01
N HIS A 50 17.16 11.64 18.41
CA HIS A 50 16.45 10.57 19.10
C HIS A 50 17.12 9.24 18.82
N THR A 51 16.89 8.28 19.72
CA THR A 51 17.36 6.90 19.54
C THR A 51 16.15 5.98 19.61
N VAL A 52 15.97 5.18 18.56
CA VAL A 52 14.90 4.21 18.44
C VAL A 52 15.49 2.82 18.41
N HIS A 53 15.06 1.97 19.34
CA HIS A 53 15.47 0.57 19.36
C HIS A 53 14.46 -0.28 18.59
N SER A 54 14.78 -0.65 17.35
CA SER A 54 13.93 -1.52 16.55
C SER A 54 14.73 -2.26 15.49
N PRO A 55 15.05 -3.55 15.72
CA PRO A 55 15.73 -4.38 14.72
C PRO A 55 14.97 -4.46 13.38
N ALA A 56 13.63 -4.45 13.44
CA ALA A 56 12.78 -4.44 12.25
C ALA A 56 12.96 -3.17 11.41
N LEU A 57 12.97 -1.99 12.07
CA LEU A 57 13.23 -0.73 11.38
C LEU A 57 14.66 -0.66 10.82
N ALA A 58 15.67 -1.12 11.54
CA ALA A 58 17.05 -1.08 11.08
C ALA A 58 17.24 -1.95 9.82
N THR A 59 16.59 -3.12 9.82
CA THR A 59 16.55 -4.01 8.65
C THR A 59 15.82 -3.35 7.48
N ALA A 60 14.67 -2.71 7.72
CA ALA A 60 13.90 -2.03 6.69
C ALA A 60 14.64 -0.82 6.10
N LEU A 61 15.29 -0.01 6.92
CA LEU A 61 16.12 1.12 6.48
C LEU A 61 17.32 0.64 5.66
N THR A 62 17.99 -0.42 6.10
CA THR A 62 19.10 -1.02 5.34
C THR A 62 18.62 -1.54 3.99
N LYS A 63 17.52 -2.29 3.97
CA LYS A 63 16.91 -2.77 2.73
C LYS A 63 16.52 -1.61 1.80
N LEU A 64 15.94 -0.53 2.34
CA LEU A 64 15.57 0.63 1.55
C LEU A 64 16.79 1.33 0.95
N TYR A 65 17.73 1.78 1.78
CA TYR A 65 18.79 2.69 1.36
C TYR A 65 19.99 1.99 0.70
N VAL A 66 20.32 0.77 1.13
CA VAL A 66 21.50 0.05 0.62
C VAL A 66 21.13 -0.84 -0.57
N GLU A 67 19.95 -1.46 -0.55
CA GLU A 67 19.56 -2.43 -1.57
C GLU A 67 18.59 -1.85 -2.60
N LEU A 68 17.43 -1.32 -2.18
CA LEU A 68 16.35 -0.98 -3.09
C LEU A 68 16.55 0.35 -3.82
N LEU A 69 16.86 1.45 -3.12
CA LEU A 69 17.01 2.76 -3.75
C LEU A 69 18.06 2.79 -4.87
N PRO A 70 19.26 2.19 -4.71
CA PRO A 70 20.22 2.09 -5.81
C PRO A 70 19.68 1.32 -7.01
N ARG A 71 18.98 0.20 -6.78
CA ARG A 71 18.37 -0.62 -7.83
C ARG A 71 17.24 0.10 -8.55
N ILE A 72 16.39 0.81 -7.81
CA ILE A 72 15.31 1.64 -8.36
C ILE A 72 15.92 2.69 -9.30
N ARG A 73 16.91 3.46 -8.85
CA ARG A 73 17.57 4.50 -9.67
C ARG A 73 18.24 3.96 -10.92
N LYS A 74 18.89 2.79 -10.80
CA LYS A 74 19.46 2.08 -11.95
C LYS A 74 18.35 1.69 -12.94
N CYS A 75 17.29 1.05 -12.46
CA CYS A 75 16.17 0.66 -13.30
C CYS A 75 15.53 1.86 -13.99
N GLU A 76 15.37 3.00 -13.29
CA GLU A 76 14.85 4.24 -13.89
C GLU A 76 15.72 4.73 -15.05
N SER A 77 17.04 4.68 -14.88
CA SER A 77 17.99 5.03 -15.93
C SER A 77 17.91 4.06 -17.12
N ASP A 78 17.60 2.79 -16.86
CA ASP A 78 17.48 1.74 -17.87
C ASP A 78 16.10 1.69 -18.56
N ILE A 79 15.08 2.42 -18.10
CA ILE A 79 13.71 2.41 -18.67
C ILE A 79 13.70 2.55 -20.21
N PRO A 80 14.41 3.52 -20.83
CA PRO A 80 14.40 3.66 -22.29
C PRO A 80 14.90 2.40 -23.00
N ARG A 81 15.96 1.79 -22.49
CA ARG A 81 16.54 0.56 -23.02
C ARG A 81 15.59 -0.62 -22.84
N ILE A 82 14.93 -0.73 -21.67
CA ILE A 82 13.91 -1.75 -21.41
C ILE A 82 12.79 -1.64 -22.44
N ARG A 83 12.32 -0.43 -22.75
CA ARG A 83 11.27 -0.21 -23.75
C ARG A 83 11.68 -0.64 -25.16
N THR A 84 12.90 -0.33 -25.59
CA THR A 84 13.42 -0.78 -26.89
C THR A 84 13.47 -2.31 -26.96
N VAL A 85 14.02 -2.94 -25.93
CA VAL A 85 14.10 -4.41 -25.87
C VAL A 85 12.70 -5.05 -25.80
N MET A 86 11.75 -4.43 -25.10
CA MET A 86 10.36 -4.91 -25.04
C MET A 86 9.71 -4.96 -26.42
N SER A 87 9.98 -4.00 -27.31
CA SER A 87 9.46 -4.01 -28.68
C SER A 87 10.09 -5.07 -29.58
N GLU A 88 11.32 -5.51 -29.28
CA GLU A 88 12.08 -6.45 -30.10
C GLU A 88 11.97 -7.89 -29.59
N ASN A 89 11.97 -8.08 -28.26
CA ASN A 89 11.92 -9.37 -27.59
C ASN A 89 11.19 -9.26 -26.22
N PRO A 90 9.88 -9.57 -26.16
CA PRO A 90 9.08 -9.47 -24.95
C PRO A 90 9.35 -10.58 -23.90
N LEU A 91 10.40 -11.38 -24.06
CA LEU A 91 10.85 -12.36 -23.05
C LEU A 91 12.25 -12.07 -22.50
N SER A 92 12.83 -10.93 -22.84
CA SER A 92 14.18 -10.57 -22.39
C SER A 92 14.33 -10.51 -20.88
N THR A 93 15.46 -11.02 -20.37
CA THR A 93 15.87 -10.97 -18.95
C THR A 93 15.88 -9.55 -18.38
N LEU A 94 16.19 -8.55 -19.22
CA LEU A 94 16.21 -7.14 -18.84
C LEU A 94 14.81 -6.63 -18.41
N MET A 95 13.73 -7.17 -18.98
CA MET A 95 12.38 -6.81 -18.56
C MET A 95 12.05 -7.31 -17.16
N TRP A 96 12.56 -8.50 -16.81
CA TRP A 96 12.29 -9.14 -15.53
C TRP A 96 12.97 -8.45 -14.33
N GLU A 97 14.07 -7.71 -14.56
CA GLU A 97 14.77 -6.95 -13.52
C GLU A 97 13.87 -5.84 -12.92
N GLY A 98 13.11 -5.11 -13.76
CA GLY A 98 12.19 -4.08 -13.28
C GLY A 98 11.03 -4.65 -12.45
N PHE A 99 10.57 -5.87 -12.77
CA PHE A 99 9.53 -6.53 -11.99
C PHE A 99 10.04 -7.06 -10.64
N ASP A 100 11.24 -7.63 -10.60
CA ASP A 100 11.84 -8.09 -9.34
C ASP A 100 11.97 -6.92 -8.34
N ILE A 101 12.38 -5.74 -8.82
CA ILE A 101 12.44 -4.52 -8.00
C ILE A 101 11.06 -4.16 -7.46
N MET A 102 10.01 -4.19 -8.30
CA MET A 102 8.63 -3.92 -7.87
C MET A 102 8.16 -4.91 -6.79
N MET A 103 8.46 -6.20 -6.95
CA MET A 103 8.09 -7.23 -6.00
C MET A 103 8.71 -6.96 -4.62
N GLN A 104 9.98 -6.59 -4.59
CA GLN A 104 10.66 -6.28 -3.33
C GLN A 104 10.17 -4.97 -2.70
N CYS A 105 9.79 -3.98 -3.52
CA CYS A 105 9.15 -2.76 -3.04
C CYS A 105 7.78 -3.06 -2.41
N GLU A 106 6.94 -3.87 -3.05
CA GLU A 106 5.64 -4.28 -2.49
C GLU A 106 5.77 -5.04 -1.17
N ASP A 107 6.77 -5.92 -1.06
CA ASP A 107 7.04 -6.64 0.18
C ASP A 107 7.48 -5.65 1.29
N LEU A 108 8.32 -4.65 0.99
CA LEU A 108 8.69 -3.63 1.97
C LEU A 108 7.53 -2.69 2.33
N LEU A 109 6.71 -2.28 1.37
CA LEU A 109 5.48 -1.49 1.61
C LEU A 109 4.52 -2.23 2.54
N THR A 110 4.43 -3.55 2.39
CA THR A 110 3.64 -4.40 3.29
C THR A 110 4.12 -4.29 4.73
N HIS A 111 5.44 -4.31 4.97
CA HIS A 111 5.99 -4.11 6.31
C HIS A 111 5.65 -2.72 6.85
N CYS A 112 5.65 -1.69 6.00
CA CYS A 112 5.28 -0.33 6.39
C CYS A 112 3.83 -0.21 6.88
N TRP A 113 2.91 -1.08 6.43
CA TRP A 113 1.54 -1.13 6.94
C TRP A 113 1.40 -2.03 8.17
N TYR A 114 2.13 -3.13 8.21
CA TYR A 114 1.96 -4.16 9.23
C TYR A 114 2.67 -3.85 10.55
N GLU A 115 3.87 -3.31 10.50
CA GLU A 115 4.65 -3.04 11.70
C GLU A 115 4.00 -1.94 12.58
N PRO A 116 3.40 -0.86 12.03
CA PRO A 116 2.56 0.05 12.82
C PRO A 116 1.38 -0.64 13.52
N VAL A 117 0.70 -1.59 12.87
CA VAL A 117 -0.40 -2.36 13.46
C VAL A 117 0.11 -3.17 14.66
N LYS A 118 1.26 -3.83 14.53
CA LYS A 118 1.89 -4.53 15.66
C LYS A 118 2.27 -3.58 16.80
N LEU A 119 2.83 -2.42 16.48
CA LEU A 119 3.24 -1.44 17.49
C LEU A 119 2.05 -0.91 18.30
N VAL A 120 0.93 -0.62 17.63
CA VAL A 120 -0.27 -0.04 18.27
C VAL A 120 -1.11 -1.09 19.00
N PHE A 121 -1.25 -2.29 18.42
CA PHE A 121 -2.16 -3.31 18.95
C PHE A 121 -1.47 -4.43 19.74
N GLY A 122 -0.13 -4.51 19.71
CA GLY A 122 0.64 -5.53 20.43
C GLY A 122 0.17 -6.94 20.12
N ASP A 123 -0.09 -7.73 21.15
CA ASP A 123 -0.59 -9.11 21.06
C ASP A 123 -1.95 -9.25 20.38
N LYS A 124 -2.71 -8.15 20.24
CA LYS A 124 -4.01 -8.13 19.57
C LYS A 124 -3.88 -7.89 18.06
N ALA A 125 -2.68 -7.61 17.56
CA ALA A 125 -2.46 -7.43 16.13
C ALA A 125 -2.77 -8.75 15.39
N PRO A 126 -3.67 -8.75 14.40
CA PRO A 126 -3.94 -9.94 13.62
C PRO A 126 -2.70 -10.31 12.79
N PRO A 127 -2.54 -11.58 12.41
CA PRO A 127 -1.50 -11.96 11.47
C PRO A 127 -1.69 -11.22 10.14
N LEU A 128 -0.57 -10.91 9.50
CA LEU A 128 -0.55 -10.30 8.19
C LEU A 128 -1.36 -11.15 7.20
N PRO A 129 -2.38 -10.59 6.51
CA PRO A 129 -3.16 -11.34 5.54
C PRO A 129 -2.26 -11.90 4.42
N PRO A 130 -2.57 -13.11 3.90
CA PRO A 130 -1.90 -13.66 2.73
C PRO A 130 -1.98 -12.65 1.59
N ARG A 131 -0.91 -12.56 0.79
CA ARG A 131 -0.79 -11.54 -0.27
C ARG A 131 -2.01 -11.48 -1.19
N ARG A 132 -2.56 -12.63 -1.58
CA ARG A 132 -3.78 -12.75 -2.43
C ARG A 132 -5.06 -12.25 -1.78
N HIS A 133 -5.10 -12.10 -0.47
CA HIS A 133 -6.28 -11.65 0.28
C HIS A 133 -6.05 -10.27 0.93
N ARG A 134 -4.93 -9.61 0.64
CA ARG A 134 -4.55 -8.34 1.26
C ARG A 134 -5.25 -7.13 0.65
N GLY A 135 -6.06 -7.28 -0.40
CA GLY A 135 -6.81 -6.15 -0.97
C GLY A 135 -7.83 -5.56 0.00
N VAL A 136 -8.14 -4.26 -0.13
CA VAL A 136 -9.10 -3.53 0.75
C VAL A 136 -10.46 -4.23 0.80
N LYS A 137 -10.97 -4.70 -0.35
CA LYS A 137 -12.22 -5.46 -0.42
C LYS A 137 -12.15 -6.84 0.23
N ARG A 138 -10.99 -7.51 0.16
CA ARG A 138 -10.81 -8.91 0.62
C ARG A 138 -10.45 -9.01 2.10
N ALA A 139 -9.80 -8.00 2.67
CA ALA A 139 -9.47 -7.93 4.10
C ALA A 139 -9.87 -6.57 4.73
N PRO A 140 -11.16 -6.18 4.68
CA PRO A 140 -11.60 -4.86 5.14
C PRO A 140 -11.34 -4.62 6.62
N LYS A 141 -11.43 -5.68 7.45
CA LYS A 141 -11.12 -5.60 8.88
C LYS A 141 -9.64 -5.29 9.15
N TYR A 142 -8.74 -5.85 8.35
CA TYR A 142 -7.31 -5.57 8.46
C TYR A 142 -7.00 -4.13 8.07
N TRP A 143 -7.57 -3.65 6.96
CA TRP A 143 -7.36 -2.27 6.51
C TRP A 143 -7.91 -1.23 7.48
N LYS A 144 -9.01 -1.53 8.18
CA LYS A 144 -9.47 -0.68 9.27
C LYS A 144 -8.41 -0.52 10.38
N LEU A 145 -7.72 -1.60 10.74
CA LEU A 145 -6.63 -1.53 11.73
C LEU A 145 -5.42 -0.78 11.18
N VAL A 146 -5.10 -0.95 9.89
CA VAL A 146 -4.06 -0.16 9.23
C VAL A 146 -4.42 1.32 9.27
N ASP A 147 -5.66 1.71 8.98
CA ASP A 147 -6.10 3.10 9.04
C ASP A 147 -6.01 3.69 10.46
N GLU A 148 -6.28 2.88 11.48
CA GLU A 148 -6.16 3.28 12.89
C GLU A 148 -4.69 3.38 13.35
N ALA A 149 -3.82 2.47 12.89
CA ALA A 149 -2.43 2.38 13.32
C ALA A 149 -1.44 3.18 12.46
N ALA A 150 -1.72 3.39 11.18
CA ALA A 150 -0.83 4.14 10.30
C ALA A 150 -0.74 5.60 10.75
N PHE A 151 0.43 6.20 10.55
CA PHE A 151 0.60 7.62 10.79
C PHE A 151 -0.11 8.41 9.69
N PRO A 152 -0.99 9.39 10.01
CA PRO A 152 -1.78 10.05 8.99
C PRO A 152 -0.90 10.96 8.11
N LEU A 153 -0.82 10.60 6.83
CA LEU A 153 -0.03 11.33 5.85
C LEU A 153 -0.66 12.71 5.55
N GLY A 154 0.19 13.72 5.34
CA GLY A 154 -0.20 15.08 5.00
C GLY A 154 -0.83 15.88 6.14
N ARG A 155 -0.79 15.38 7.38
CA ARG A 155 -1.37 16.04 8.56
C ARG A 155 -0.30 16.36 9.60
N TYR A 156 -0.56 17.41 10.39
CA TYR A 156 0.19 17.67 11.61
C TYR A 156 -0.25 16.70 12.70
N VAL A 157 0.71 16.04 13.33
CA VAL A 157 0.49 15.04 14.38
C VAL A 157 1.42 15.34 15.54
N GLU A 158 0.92 15.22 16.75
CA GLU A 158 1.71 15.30 17.98
C GLU A 158 2.52 14.00 18.13
N LEU A 159 3.80 14.10 18.51
CA LEU A 159 4.63 12.95 18.82
C LEU A 159 4.61 12.77 20.34
N VAL A 160 3.74 11.88 20.82
CA VAL A 160 3.50 11.74 22.26
C VAL A 160 4.54 10.80 22.90
N ASP A 161 4.91 9.75 22.18
CA ASP A 161 5.76 8.68 22.70
C ASP A 161 6.66 8.06 21.62
N ASP A 162 7.44 7.06 22.03
CA ASP A 162 8.32 6.31 21.14
C ASP A 162 7.54 5.54 20.06
N ILE A 163 6.31 5.11 20.33
CA ILE A 163 5.47 4.41 19.36
C ILE A 163 5.14 5.34 18.18
N ASP A 164 4.78 6.58 18.46
CA ASP A 164 4.55 7.60 17.43
C ASP A 164 5.80 7.85 16.59
N LEU A 165 6.97 7.87 17.24
CA LEU A 165 8.25 8.01 16.54
C LEU A 165 8.53 6.83 15.60
N HIS A 166 8.24 5.59 16.02
CA HIS A 166 8.36 4.41 15.16
C HIS A 166 7.37 4.45 13.99
N ARG A 167 6.10 4.79 14.25
CA ARG A 167 5.06 4.90 13.22
C ARG A 167 5.43 5.95 12.18
N MET A 168 5.99 7.07 12.61
CA MET A 168 6.51 8.12 11.75
C MET A 168 7.67 7.65 10.86
N VAL A 169 8.60 6.84 11.40
CA VAL A 169 9.69 6.25 10.60
C VAL A 169 9.12 5.28 9.55
N TRP A 170 8.17 4.42 9.90
CA TRP A 170 7.51 3.54 8.93
C TRP A 170 6.77 4.30 7.83
N ALA A 171 6.07 5.38 8.19
CA ALA A 171 5.44 6.27 7.20
C ALA A 171 6.48 6.94 6.30
N THR A 172 7.65 7.29 6.83
CA THR A 172 8.76 7.84 6.05
C THR A 172 9.29 6.83 5.03
N ILE A 173 9.54 5.58 5.45
CA ILE A 173 9.96 4.50 4.55
C ILE A 173 8.93 4.31 3.43
N TYR A 174 7.64 4.24 3.77
CA TYR A 174 6.55 4.14 2.80
C TYR A 174 6.60 5.26 1.75
N MET A 175 6.71 6.52 2.21
CA MET A 175 6.69 7.69 1.34
C MET A 175 7.92 7.74 0.43
N VAL A 176 9.11 7.43 0.95
CA VAL A 176 10.34 7.35 0.13
C VAL A 176 10.19 6.28 -0.97
N ILE A 177 9.64 5.11 -0.66
CA ILE A 177 9.38 4.09 -1.68
C ILE A 177 8.42 4.63 -2.75
N MET A 178 7.27 5.15 -2.33
CA MET A 178 6.22 5.63 -3.25
C MET A 178 6.71 6.75 -4.18
N GLU A 179 7.56 7.65 -3.68
CA GLU A 179 8.15 8.73 -4.48
C GLU A 179 9.10 8.20 -5.56
N ASN A 180 9.85 7.12 -5.27
CA ASN A 180 10.89 6.61 -6.15
C ASN A 180 10.40 5.51 -7.13
N ILE A 181 9.21 4.92 -6.93
CA ILE A 181 8.73 3.83 -7.80
C ILE A 181 7.77 4.27 -8.92
N GLY A 182 7.39 5.54 -8.99
CA GLY A 182 6.35 6.02 -9.91
C GLY A 182 6.62 5.69 -11.39
N SER A 183 7.87 5.84 -11.84
CA SER A 183 8.30 5.51 -13.19
C SER A 183 8.26 4.00 -13.46
N ILE A 184 8.63 3.20 -12.46
CA ILE A 184 8.66 1.73 -12.53
C ILE A 184 7.24 1.16 -12.54
N ILE A 185 6.29 1.73 -11.79
CA ILE A 185 4.87 1.37 -11.86
C ILE A 185 4.33 1.55 -13.28
N LYS A 186 4.65 2.69 -13.93
CA LYS A 186 4.24 2.93 -15.32
C LYS A 186 4.87 1.93 -16.28
N LEU A 187 6.17 1.63 -16.10
CA LEU A 187 6.85 0.61 -16.89
C LEU A 187 6.18 -0.76 -16.72
N ARG A 188 5.84 -1.17 -15.50
CA ARG A 188 5.13 -2.42 -15.23
C ARG A 188 3.81 -2.50 -16.00
N ALA A 189 2.99 -1.45 -15.94
CA ALA A 189 1.73 -1.42 -16.69
C ALA A 189 1.94 -1.56 -18.21
N GLN A 190 3.01 -0.94 -18.75
CA GLN A 190 3.38 -1.09 -20.15
C GLN A 190 3.79 -2.52 -20.49
N ILE A 191 4.60 -3.16 -19.65
CA ILE A 191 5.04 -4.54 -19.88
C ILE A 191 3.86 -5.51 -19.76
N SER A 192 3.00 -5.36 -18.74
CA SER A 192 1.78 -6.15 -18.60
C SER A 192 0.90 -6.07 -19.86
N ASN A 193 0.64 -4.86 -20.36
CA ASN A 193 -0.14 -4.64 -21.57
C ASN A 193 0.55 -5.24 -22.82
N CYS A 194 1.89 -5.17 -22.91
CA CYS A 194 2.63 -5.79 -24.01
C CYS A 194 2.49 -7.32 -23.98
N LEU A 195 2.61 -7.94 -22.81
CA LEU A 195 2.48 -9.38 -22.63
C LEU A 195 1.07 -9.89 -22.95
N GLU A 196 0.03 -9.15 -22.52
CA GLU A 196 -1.36 -9.48 -22.82
C GLU A 196 -1.67 -9.44 -24.32
N ASN A 197 -1.07 -8.51 -25.05
CA ASN A 197 -1.29 -8.32 -26.48
C ASN A 197 -0.34 -9.14 -27.38
N THR A 198 0.67 -9.81 -26.82
CA THR A 198 1.57 -10.70 -27.56
C THR A 198 0.99 -12.12 -27.65
N ALA A 199 1.46 -12.95 -28.59
CA ALA A 199 1.11 -14.38 -28.68
C ALA A 199 1.29 -15.15 -27.35
N LEU A 200 2.15 -14.66 -26.45
CA LEU A 200 2.29 -15.17 -25.09
C LEU A 200 0.99 -15.07 -24.29
N GLY A 201 0.24 -13.96 -24.37
CA GLY A 201 -1.08 -13.80 -23.73
C GLY A 201 -2.12 -14.78 -24.28
N TYR A 202 -2.00 -15.19 -25.55
CA TYR A 202 -2.84 -16.23 -26.15
C TYR A 202 -2.45 -17.65 -25.71
N ILE A 203 -1.17 -17.91 -25.44
CA ILE A 203 -0.65 -19.20 -24.95
C ILE A 203 -0.84 -19.36 -23.44
N THR A 204 -0.70 -18.28 -22.65
CA THR A 204 -0.84 -18.31 -21.19
C THR A 204 -2.29 -18.27 -20.70
N LYS A 205 -3.23 -17.75 -21.50
CA LYS A 205 -4.68 -17.81 -21.23
C LYS A 205 -5.19 -19.24 -20.93
N PRO A 206 -4.91 -20.27 -21.75
CA PRO A 206 -5.29 -21.65 -21.44
C PRO A 206 -4.36 -22.35 -20.44
N LEU A 207 -3.09 -21.94 -20.32
CA LEU A 207 -2.14 -22.40 -19.30
C LEU A 207 -2.36 -21.75 -17.92
N GLY A 208 -3.58 -21.24 -17.72
CA GLY A 208 -3.97 -20.42 -16.59
C GLY A 208 -3.95 -21.06 -15.21
N LYS A 209 -3.46 -22.29 -15.12
CA LYS A 209 -3.28 -23.02 -13.85
C LYS A 209 -1.81 -23.26 -13.51
N TYR A 210 -0.90 -23.12 -14.48
CA TYR A 210 0.51 -23.52 -14.34
C TYR A 210 1.49 -22.35 -14.47
N VAL A 211 1.22 -21.38 -15.35
CA VAL A 211 2.03 -20.14 -15.49
C VAL A 211 1.41 -18.98 -14.70
N ILE A 212 0.09 -19.04 -14.51
CA ILE A 212 -0.70 -18.04 -13.81
C ILE A 212 -0.41 -17.91 -12.31
N PRO A 213 0.04 -18.90 -11.52
CA PRO A 213 0.44 -18.61 -10.14
C PRO A 213 1.60 -17.60 -10.05
N PHE A 214 2.38 -17.46 -11.12
CA PHE A 214 3.40 -16.42 -11.28
C PHE A 214 2.77 -15.12 -11.82
N ILE A 215 1.94 -15.18 -12.87
CA ILE A 215 1.32 -13.98 -13.48
C ILE A 215 0.11 -13.41 -12.70
N ASP A 216 -0.82 -14.19 -12.15
CA ASP A 216 -1.87 -13.74 -11.20
C ASP A 216 -1.27 -13.23 -9.88
N ARG A 217 -0.15 -13.80 -9.43
CA ARG A 217 0.65 -13.20 -8.34
C ARG A 217 1.17 -11.81 -8.71
N TRP A 218 1.22 -11.47 -10.00
CA TRP A 218 1.73 -10.23 -10.59
C TRP A 218 0.63 -9.31 -11.15
N MET A 219 -0.58 -9.79 -11.42
CA MET A 219 -1.65 -9.09 -12.15
C MET A 219 -2.90 -8.79 -11.30
N ASP A 220 -2.95 -9.25 -10.04
CA ASP A 220 -4.06 -8.95 -9.10
C ASP A 220 -3.99 -7.50 -8.54
N GLY A 221 -3.75 -6.56 -9.45
CA GLY A 221 -3.95 -5.12 -9.34
C GLY A 221 -4.97 -4.70 -10.40
N GLY A 222 -6.14 -5.35 -10.41
CA GLY A 222 -7.21 -5.09 -11.37
C GLY A 222 -8.46 -5.83 -10.94
N GLU A 223 -9.30 -5.15 -10.16
CA GLU A 223 -10.68 -5.57 -9.92
C GLU A 223 -11.44 -5.55 -11.26
N ASN A 224 -11.39 -6.66 -11.99
CA ASN A 224 -12.35 -6.92 -13.04
C ASN A 224 -13.45 -7.80 -12.45
N ASP A 225 -14.51 -7.12 -12.01
CA ASP A 225 -15.84 -7.69 -11.91
C ASP A 225 -16.24 -8.18 -13.31
N SER A 226 -16.30 -9.50 -13.47
CA SER A 226 -17.07 -10.10 -14.54
C SER A 226 -17.86 -11.29 -13.99
N ASP A 227 -18.77 -10.96 -13.07
CA ASP A 227 -19.99 -11.75 -12.90
C ASP A 227 -20.83 -11.55 -14.17
N SER A 228 -20.58 -12.38 -15.17
CA SER A 228 -21.54 -12.65 -16.25
C SER A 228 -22.08 -14.05 -16.06
N SER A 229 -22.85 -14.22 -14.97
CA SER A 229 -23.82 -15.31 -14.87
C SER A 229 -25.05 -14.92 -15.68
N SER A 230 -25.04 -15.19 -16.98
CA SER A 230 -26.26 -15.34 -17.77
C SER A 230 -26.49 -16.84 -17.99
N GLY A 231 -27.08 -17.49 -16.99
CA GLY A 231 -27.51 -18.88 -17.04
C GLY A 231 -28.98 -18.99 -16.64
N VAL A 232 -29.85 -18.76 -17.62
CA VAL A 232 -31.30 -18.88 -17.55
C VAL A 232 -31.69 -20.36 -17.74
N ILE A 233 -32.45 -20.91 -16.77
CA ILE A 233 -33.40 -22.05 -16.82
C ILE A 233 -32.73 -23.45 -16.98
N SER A 234 -32.94 -24.46 -16.13
CA SER A 234 -34.23 -25.09 -15.79
C SER A 234 -34.19 -25.96 -14.53
N ALA A 235 -35.36 -26.04 -13.90
CA ALA A 235 -35.72 -27.00 -12.87
C ALA A 235 -35.60 -28.46 -13.34
N SER A 236 -35.21 -29.33 -12.41
CA SER A 236 -35.64 -30.73 -12.39
C SER A 236 -35.65 -31.24 -10.95
N THR A 237 -36.82 -31.71 -10.56
CA THR A 237 -37.20 -32.37 -9.31
C THR A 237 -36.58 -33.76 -9.19
N SER A 238 -36.12 -34.16 -8.00
CA SER A 238 -36.36 -35.51 -7.49
C SER A 238 -36.13 -35.60 -5.97
N ASN A 239 -37.15 -36.11 -5.28
CA ASN A 239 -37.23 -36.37 -3.84
C ASN A 239 -36.27 -37.46 -3.35
N GLY A 240 -35.97 -37.45 -2.04
CA GLY A 240 -35.43 -38.60 -1.31
C GLY A 240 -35.14 -38.30 0.15
N SER A 241 -36.09 -38.63 1.03
CA SER A 241 -36.08 -38.41 2.49
C SER A 241 -35.41 -39.54 3.28
N THR A 242 -34.81 -39.24 4.44
CA THR A 242 -34.90 -39.93 5.78
C THR A 242 -33.90 -39.28 6.77
N SER A 243 -34.34 -38.55 7.80
CA SER A 243 -34.52 -38.92 9.24
C SER A 243 -33.25 -39.51 9.92
N SER A 244 -32.84 -39.22 11.16
CA SER A 244 -33.52 -38.77 12.38
C SER A 244 -32.52 -38.41 13.52
N GLY A 245 -33.01 -37.66 14.53
CA GLY A 245 -32.54 -37.63 15.94
C GLY A 245 -31.44 -36.61 16.27
N GLY A 246 -31.49 -35.76 17.30
CA GLY A 246 -32.46 -35.53 18.36
C GLY A 246 -31.79 -34.70 19.48
N THR A 247 -32.61 -33.88 20.17
CA THR A 247 -32.44 -33.39 21.56
C THR A 247 -31.65 -32.10 21.82
N GLU A 248 -32.42 -31.03 22.00
CA GLU A 248 -32.21 -29.76 22.74
C GLU A 248 -31.94 -29.98 24.26
N PRO A 249 -31.51 -29.01 25.12
CA PRO A 249 -32.21 -27.71 25.25
C PRO A 249 -31.46 -26.45 25.80
N SER A 250 -32.12 -25.31 25.53
CA SER A 250 -32.41 -24.17 26.42
C SER A 250 -31.48 -22.92 26.58
N LYS A 251 -32.15 -21.76 26.33
CA LYS A 251 -32.08 -20.41 26.95
C LYS A 251 -30.85 -19.51 26.65
N SER A 252 -30.94 -18.20 26.43
CA SER A 252 -32.04 -17.19 26.50
C SER A 252 -31.64 -15.86 25.83
N ASP A 253 -32.65 -15.12 25.36
CA ASP A 253 -32.83 -13.64 25.35
C ASP A 253 -31.90 -12.69 24.55
N ASN A 254 -32.38 -12.32 23.36
CA ASN A 254 -32.65 -10.99 22.76
C ASN A 254 -31.98 -9.66 23.24
N PRO A 255 -31.98 -8.60 22.38
CA PRO A 255 -30.82 -7.76 22.12
C PRO A 255 -30.90 -6.35 22.70
N LEU A 256 -29.74 -5.70 22.89
CA LEU A 256 -29.67 -4.25 23.12
C LEU A 256 -29.16 -3.54 21.86
N ALA A 257 -30.07 -2.82 21.22
CA ALA A 257 -29.79 -1.84 20.18
C ALA A 257 -29.30 -0.53 20.81
N VAL A 258 -28.15 -0.01 20.36
CA VAL A 258 -27.70 1.38 20.56
C VAL A 258 -26.88 1.78 19.31
N PRO A 259 -26.82 3.07 18.92
CA PRO A 259 -27.37 3.59 17.68
C PRO A 259 -26.33 3.64 16.55
N LYS A 260 -26.80 3.62 15.30
CA LYS A 260 -26.03 4.09 14.14
C LYS A 260 -25.96 5.62 14.18
N PRO A 261 -24.77 6.24 14.19
CA PRO A 261 -24.57 7.49 13.48
C PRO A 261 -24.27 7.13 12.02
N SER A 262 -25.29 7.30 11.20
CA SER A 262 -25.19 7.49 9.77
C SER A 262 -24.23 8.65 9.47
N PHE A 263 -23.20 8.41 8.66
CA PHE A 263 -22.58 9.48 7.88
C PHE A 263 -22.91 9.27 6.40
N PRO A 264 -23.25 10.36 5.68
CA PRO A 264 -23.75 10.27 4.32
C PRO A 264 -22.62 9.86 3.36
N SER A 265 -22.92 8.84 2.57
CA SER A 265 -22.25 8.54 1.31
C SER A 265 -22.28 9.78 0.40
N ARG A 266 -21.13 10.21 -0.12
CA ARG A 266 -21.06 10.79 -1.47
C ARG A 266 -19.65 10.68 -2.05
N ILE A 267 -19.46 9.60 -2.81
CA ILE A 267 -18.59 9.60 -4.00
C ILE A 267 -19.25 10.54 -5.01
N GLY A 268 -18.43 11.42 -5.59
CA GLY A 268 -18.88 12.54 -6.43
C GLY A 268 -19.34 12.17 -7.83
N ARG A 269 -19.49 13.20 -8.67
CA ARG A 269 -19.15 13.14 -10.09
C ARG A 269 -18.90 14.55 -10.66
N PRO A 270 -17.94 14.69 -11.59
CA PRO A 270 -17.64 15.92 -12.32
C PRO A 270 -18.45 15.99 -13.62
N ILE A 271 -18.81 17.19 -14.11
CA ILE A 271 -19.26 17.39 -15.49
C ILE A 271 -18.67 18.70 -16.07
N LYS A 272 -17.77 18.48 -17.04
CA LYS A 272 -17.37 19.21 -18.28
C LYS A 272 -17.47 20.75 -18.38
N PRO A 273 -16.44 21.41 -18.98
CA PRO A 273 -16.55 22.78 -19.47
C PRO A 273 -17.28 22.82 -20.83
N SER A 274 -18.24 23.72 -20.97
CA SER A 274 -18.82 24.12 -22.26
C SER A 274 -18.21 25.44 -22.72
N LEU A 275 -17.77 25.47 -23.98
CA LEU A 275 -17.48 26.69 -24.74
C LEU A 275 -18.75 27.56 -24.80
N GLY A 276 -18.59 28.86 -24.58
CA GLY A 276 -19.65 29.85 -24.80
C GLY A 276 -19.10 31.28 -24.78
N ASN A 277 -18.86 31.83 -25.97
CA ASN A 277 -18.57 33.24 -26.23
C ASN A 277 -19.53 34.19 -25.48
N LYS A 278 -19.01 35.27 -24.86
CA LYS A 278 -19.32 36.67 -25.22
C LYS A 278 -18.75 37.70 -24.22
N LYS A 279 -18.03 38.65 -24.82
CA LYS A 279 -17.97 40.10 -24.57
C LYS A 279 -17.62 40.62 -23.17
N ILE A 280 -16.38 41.12 -23.11
CA ILE A 280 -15.88 42.18 -22.24
C ILE A 280 -16.76 43.42 -22.36
N LYS A 281 -17.12 44.01 -21.22
CA LYS A 281 -17.45 45.43 -21.09
C LYS A 281 -16.58 46.00 -19.97
N ILE A 282 -15.85 47.05 -20.31
CA ILE A 282 -15.05 47.87 -19.40
C ILE A 282 -15.97 49.01 -18.98
N ASP A 283 -16.02 49.28 -17.68
CA ASP A 283 -16.25 50.60 -17.11
C ASP A 283 -15.07 50.90 -16.16
#